data_AF-A0A9E6E857-F1
#
_entry.id   AF-A0A9E6E857-F1
#
_cell.length_a   1.000
_cell.length_b   1.000
_cell.length_c   1.000
_cell.angle_alpha   90.00
_cell.angle_beta   90.00
_cell.angle_gamma   90.00
#
_symmetry.space_group_name_H-M   'P 1'
#
loop_
_entity.id
_entity.type
_entity.pdbx_description
1 polymer ?
#
loop_
_entity_poly.entity_id
_entity_poly.type
_entity_poly.pdbx_seq_one_letter_code
_entity_poly.pdbx_strand_id
1 'polypeptide(L)'
;MMRLATSLLLLSSSAFADVQTSYDNLNTMFSKCSATEPIKGDMRDKWLESQSEAVIKTMLLTLKHRAFQQCIAEADKEYLYQSFLVYINTGNRELLDIYLSLRENDVLQSQKQYIDAEFLDNADRLAKLSVFSTNFDTLQAYEEFKRQANNSL
;
A
#
# COMPACT_ATOMS: atom_id res chain seq x y z
N MET A 1 -6.75 -40.27 -36.36
CA MET A 1 -6.88 -38.91 -35.81
C MET A 1 -7.25 -39.04 -34.33
N MET A 2 -6.40 -38.59 -33.40
CA MET A 2 -6.70 -38.27 -31.99
C MET A 2 -5.41 -38.40 -31.16
N ARG A 3 -4.58 -37.36 -31.14
CA ARG A 3 -3.56 -37.10 -30.10
C ARG A 3 -3.22 -35.60 -30.11
N LEU A 4 -4.18 -34.76 -29.73
CA LEU A 4 -3.97 -33.31 -29.61
C LEU A 4 -4.68 -32.70 -28.38
N ALA A 5 -5.44 -33.49 -27.61
CA ALA A 5 -6.23 -32.97 -26.49
C ALA A 5 -5.49 -32.97 -25.13
N THR A 6 -4.36 -33.68 -25.00
CA THR A 6 -3.65 -33.80 -23.71
C THR A 6 -2.63 -32.70 -23.43
N SER A 7 -2.28 -31.87 -24.42
CA SER A 7 -1.32 -30.78 -24.23
C SER A 7 -1.94 -29.47 -23.74
N LEU A 8 -3.26 -29.28 -23.89
CA LEU A 8 -3.94 -28.06 -23.44
C LEU A 8 -4.29 -28.05 -21.94
N LEU A 9 -4.39 -29.21 -21.29
CA LEU A 9 -4.76 -29.31 -19.87
C LEU A 9 -3.59 -29.05 -18.90
N LEU A 10 -2.35 -29.14 -19.37
CA LEU A 10 -1.16 -28.98 -18.52
C LEU A 10 -0.74 -27.52 -18.35
N LEU A 11 -1.03 -26.66 -19.33
CA LEU A 11 -0.68 -25.24 -19.30
C LEU A 11 -1.59 -24.45 -18.34
N SER A 12 -2.84 -24.87 -18.16
CA SER A 12 -3.73 -24.25 -17.19
C SER A 12 -3.29 -24.52 -15.76
N SER A 13 -2.90 -25.76 -15.43
CA SER A 13 -2.54 -26.14 -14.05
C SER A 13 -1.32 -25.41 -13.52
N SER A 14 -0.32 -25.11 -14.37
CA SER A 14 0.85 -24.34 -13.95
C SER A 14 0.51 -22.88 -13.67
N ALA A 15 -0.26 -22.24 -14.57
CA ALA A 15 -0.67 -20.84 -14.39
C ALA A 15 -1.54 -20.64 -13.13
N PHE A 16 -2.41 -21.60 -12.79
CA PHE A 16 -3.19 -21.55 -11.55
C PHE A 16 -2.35 -21.76 -10.29
N ALA A 17 -1.30 -22.60 -10.33
CA ALA A 17 -0.39 -22.79 -9.21
C ALA A 17 0.45 -21.52 -8.94
N ASP A 18 0.87 -20.82 -10.00
CA ASP A 18 1.63 -19.57 -9.90
C ASP A 18 0.77 -18.43 -9.35
N VAL A 19 -0.51 -18.33 -9.75
CA VAL A 19 -1.46 -17.37 -9.18
C VAL A 19 -1.72 -17.64 -7.70
N GLN A 20 -2.04 -18.88 -7.30
CA GLN A 20 -2.32 -19.18 -5.90
C GLN A 20 -1.10 -18.87 -5.01
N THR A 21 0.10 -19.22 -5.47
CA THR A 21 1.34 -18.91 -4.77
C THR A 21 1.54 -17.40 -4.62
N SER A 22 1.32 -16.63 -5.69
CA SER A 22 1.42 -15.16 -5.63
C SER A 22 0.38 -14.53 -4.69
N TYR A 23 -0.83 -15.10 -4.61
CA TYR A 23 -1.88 -14.69 -3.68
C TYR A 23 -1.50 -14.97 -2.22
N ASP A 24 -1.00 -16.17 -1.93
CA ASP A 24 -0.57 -16.56 -0.58
C ASP A 24 0.61 -15.69 -0.10
N ASN A 25 1.52 -15.36 -1.02
CA ASN A 25 2.61 -14.42 -0.75
C ASN A 25 2.09 -13.00 -0.48
N LEU A 26 1.16 -12.51 -1.28
CA LEU A 26 0.52 -11.21 -1.07
C LEU A 26 -0.17 -11.15 0.31
N ASN A 27 -0.92 -12.18 0.69
CA ASN A 27 -1.55 -12.27 2.00
C ASN A 27 -0.52 -12.28 3.14
N THR A 28 0.56 -13.04 2.99
CA THR A 28 1.65 -13.08 3.97
C THR A 28 2.28 -11.70 4.15
N MET A 29 2.54 -11.00 3.04
CA MET A 29 3.09 -9.65 3.06
C MET A 29 2.08 -8.64 3.62
N PHE A 30 0.79 -8.76 3.32
CA PHE A 30 -0.26 -7.94 3.90
C PHE A 30 -0.29 -8.09 5.43
N SER A 31 -0.28 -9.33 5.94
CA SER A 31 -0.23 -9.61 7.37
C SER A 31 1.03 -9.03 8.02
N LYS A 32 2.20 -9.19 7.38
CA LYS A 32 3.47 -8.64 7.87
C LYS A 32 3.47 -7.10 7.89
N CYS A 33 3.06 -6.47 6.79
CA CYS A 33 3.10 -5.02 6.61
C CYS A 33 1.99 -4.30 7.38
N SER A 34 0.89 -4.99 7.72
CA SER A 34 -0.20 -4.41 8.52
C SER A 34 0.14 -4.27 10.01
N ALA A 35 1.17 -4.98 10.49
CA ALA A 35 1.72 -4.76 11.82
C ALA A 35 2.25 -3.34 11.94
N THR A 36 1.83 -2.63 12.99
CA THR A 36 2.28 -1.27 13.28
C THR A 36 3.50 -1.29 14.18
N GLU A 37 4.51 -0.51 13.83
CA GLU A 37 5.67 -0.27 14.67
C GLU A 37 5.55 1.08 15.41
N PRO A 38 6.14 1.19 16.62
CA PRO A 38 6.26 2.47 17.28
C PRO A 38 7.10 3.44 16.45
N ILE A 39 6.64 4.67 16.31
CA ILE A 39 7.44 5.68 15.60
C ILE A 39 8.70 6.01 16.41
N LYS A 40 9.86 6.04 15.73
CA LYS A 40 11.15 6.35 16.34
C LYS A 40 11.90 7.33 15.46
N GLY A 41 12.23 8.50 16.01
CA GLY A 41 13.00 9.53 15.32
C GLY A 41 12.34 10.90 15.38
N ASP A 42 13.01 11.86 14.76
CA ASP A 42 12.52 13.23 14.64
C ASP A 42 11.51 13.31 13.47
N MET A 43 10.31 13.79 13.77
CA MET A 43 9.25 14.04 12.80
C MET A 43 9.05 15.52 12.51
N ARG A 44 9.84 16.39 13.17
CA ARG A 44 9.74 17.83 12.96
C ARG A 44 10.11 18.16 11.53
N ASP A 45 9.23 18.92 10.91
CA ASP A 45 9.36 19.39 9.55
C ASP A 45 8.67 20.74 9.44
N LYS A 46 9.35 21.71 8.83
CA LYS A 46 8.87 23.10 8.81
C LYS A 46 7.49 23.25 8.20
N TRP A 47 7.19 22.47 7.16
CA TRP A 47 5.88 22.52 6.54
C TRP A 47 4.85 21.85 7.45
N LEU A 48 5.17 20.70 8.02
CA LEU A 48 4.25 19.98 8.92
C LEU A 48 3.93 20.77 10.19
N GLU A 49 4.90 21.48 10.75
CA GLU A 49 4.75 22.35 11.93
C GLU A 49 3.87 23.58 11.67
N SER A 50 3.77 24.05 10.42
CA SER A 50 2.90 25.18 10.06
C SER A 50 1.46 24.76 9.76
N GLN A 51 1.16 23.46 9.73
CA GLN A 51 -0.17 22.95 9.35
C GLN A 51 -1.15 22.91 10.53
N SER A 52 -2.44 22.94 10.20
CA SER A 52 -3.50 22.66 11.18
C SER A 52 -3.49 21.20 11.63
N GLU A 53 -4.06 20.93 12.81
CA GLU A 53 -4.19 19.58 13.37
C GLU A 53 -4.86 18.60 12.38
N ALA A 54 -5.90 19.03 11.66
CA ALA A 54 -6.59 18.19 10.69
C ALA A 54 -5.67 17.78 9.53
N VAL A 55 -4.88 18.72 9.01
CA VAL A 55 -3.93 18.46 7.93
C VAL A 55 -2.80 17.55 8.39
N ILE A 56 -2.27 17.74 9.61
CA ILE A 56 -1.24 16.86 10.18
C ILE A 56 -1.77 15.42 10.30
N LYS A 57 -2.98 15.23 10.82
CA LYS A 57 -3.59 13.90 10.94
C LYS A 57 -3.78 13.25 9.56
N THR A 58 -4.28 14.00 8.58
CA THR A 58 -4.41 13.51 7.20
C THR A 58 -3.06 13.16 6.58
N MET A 59 -2.02 13.96 6.85
CA MET A 59 -0.64 13.68 6.41
C MET A 59 -0.13 12.38 7.02
N LEU A 60 -0.25 12.19 8.34
CA LEU A 60 0.19 10.96 9.01
C LEU A 60 -0.55 9.72 8.49
N LEU A 61 -1.87 9.80 8.25
CA LEU A 61 -2.64 8.72 7.62
C LEU A 61 -2.14 8.42 6.21
N THR A 62 -1.82 9.46 5.44
CA THR A 62 -1.28 9.32 4.07
C THR A 62 0.09 8.67 4.08
N LEU A 63 0.98 9.07 4.99
CA LEU A 63 2.32 8.51 5.16
C LEU A 63 2.26 7.05 5.60
N LYS A 64 1.39 6.72 6.56
CA LYS A 64 1.12 5.34 6.97
C LYS A 64 0.68 4.49 5.78
N HIS A 65 -0.28 4.99 5.00
CA HIS A 65 -0.78 4.29 3.83
C HIS A 65 0.35 4.05 2.81
N ARG A 66 1.19 5.04 2.55
CA ARG A 66 2.32 4.92 1.61
C ARG A 66 3.38 3.92 2.10
N ALA A 67 3.72 3.94 3.38
CA ALA A 67 4.63 2.97 3.97
C ALA A 67 4.10 1.53 3.81
N PHE A 68 2.80 1.35 4.07
CA PHE A 68 2.12 0.08 3.85
C PHE A 68 2.16 -0.36 2.37
N GLN A 69 1.80 0.52 1.44
CA GLN A 69 1.81 0.25 0.00
C GLN A 69 3.21 -0.09 -0.51
N GLN A 70 4.23 0.63 -0.04
CA GLN A 70 5.62 0.36 -0.39
C GLN A 70 6.07 -1.01 0.12
N CYS A 71 5.64 -1.40 1.33
CA CYS A 71 5.97 -2.69 1.94
C CYS A 71 5.38 -3.88 1.15
N ILE A 72 4.17 -3.75 0.60
CA ILE A 72 3.53 -4.81 -0.19
C ILE A 72 3.83 -4.74 -1.70
N ALA A 73 4.49 -3.69 -2.19
CA ALA A 73 4.53 -3.34 -3.61
C ALA A 73 5.06 -4.45 -4.54
N GLU A 74 6.02 -5.25 -4.09
CA GLU A 74 6.57 -6.35 -4.89
C GLU A 74 5.57 -7.50 -5.01
N ALA A 75 5.02 -7.97 -3.89
CA ALA A 75 4.02 -9.04 -3.88
C ALA A 75 2.71 -8.62 -4.59
N ASP A 76 2.33 -7.35 -4.45
CA ASP A 76 1.17 -6.76 -5.12
C ASP A 76 1.32 -6.79 -6.66
N LYS A 77 2.50 -6.40 -7.15
CA LYS A 77 2.83 -6.45 -8.59
C LYS A 77 2.86 -7.88 -9.12
N GLU A 78 3.44 -8.81 -8.37
CA GLU A 78 3.51 -10.22 -8.77
C GLU A 78 2.11 -10.82 -8.89
N TYR A 79 1.24 -10.60 -7.90
CA TYR A 79 -0.13 -11.09 -7.96
C TYR A 79 -0.92 -10.51 -9.14
N LEU A 80 -0.78 -9.20 -9.42
CA LEU A 80 -1.38 -8.57 -10.58
C LEU A 80 -0.86 -9.17 -11.90
N TYR A 81 0.46 -9.39 -11.99
CA TYR A 81 1.09 -9.99 -13.17
C TYR A 81 0.56 -11.42 -13.43
N GLN A 82 0.52 -12.27 -12.40
CA GLN A 82 0.01 -13.64 -12.54
C GLN A 82 -1.48 -13.66 -12.89
N SER A 83 -2.29 -12.78 -12.29
CA SER A 83 -3.71 -12.62 -12.62
C SER A 83 -3.91 -12.21 -14.08
N PHE A 84 -3.04 -11.34 -14.59
CA PHE A 84 -3.06 -10.92 -15.99
C PHE A 84 -2.66 -12.06 -16.95
N LEU A 85 -1.67 -12.88 -16.58
CA LEU A 85 -1.32 -14.08 -17.36
C LEU A 85 -2.48 -15.08 -17.46
N VAL A 86 -3.22 -15.30 -16.37
CA VAL A 86 -4.43 -16.15 -16.41
C VAL A 86 -5.47 -15.57 -17.36
N TYR A 87 -5.71 -14.26 -17.32
CA TYR A 87 -6.65 -13.61 -18.24
C TYR A 87 -6.23 -13.81 -19.70
N ILE A 88 -4.96 -13.57 -20.06
CA ILE A 88 -4.50 -13.74 -21.44
C ILE A 88 -4.64 -15.20 -21.91
N ASN A 89 -4.34 -16.16 -21.03
CA ASN A 89 -4.33 -17.58 -21.40
C ASN A 89 -5.72 -18.23 -21.40
N THR A 90 -6.66 -17.73 -20.60
CA THR A 90 -7.96 -18.40 -20.36
C THR A 90 -9.17 -17.53 -20.68
N GLY A 91 -8.98 -16.21 -20.84
CA GLY A 91 -10.06 -15.24 -20.91
C GLY A 91 -10.75 -14.95 -19.57
N ASN A 92 -10.37 -15.63 -18.47
CA ASN A 92 -10.97 -15.41 -17.15
C ASN A 92 -10.46 -14.09 -16.54
N ARG A 93 -11.37 -13.16 -16.28
CA ARG A 93 -11.09 -11.83 -15.71
C ARG A 93 -11.35 -11.74 -14.21
N GLU A 94 -11.99 -12.73 -13.60
CA GLU A 94 -12.48 -12.69 -12.22
C GLU A 94 -11.43 -12.20 -11.21
N LEU A 95 -10.21 -12.74 -11.28
CA LEU A 95 -9.10 -12.36 -10.40
C LEU A 95 -8.66 -10.90 -10.55
N LEU A 96 -8.66 -10.40 -11.79
CA LEU A 96 -8.33 -8.99 -12.07
C LEU A 96 -9.43 -8.07 -11.54
N ASP A 97 -10.70 -8.44 -11.69
CA ASP A 97 -11.80 -7.61 -11.22
C ASP A 97 -11.84 -7.56 -9.68
N ILE A 98 -11.56 -8.67 -9.00
CA ILE A 98 -11.37 -8.68 -7.54
C ILE A 98 -10.23 -7.75 -7.14
N TYR A 99 -9.05 -7.89 -7.76
CA TYR A 99 -7.89 -7.02 -7.48
C TYR A 99 -8.22 -5.52 -7.66
N LEU A 100 -8.89 -5.18 -8.78
CA LEU A 100 -9.26 -3.80 -9.08
C LEU A 100 -10.27 -3.23 -8.08
N SER A 101 -11.23 -4.04 -7.63
CA SER A 101 -12.22 -3.61 -6.62
C SER A 101 -11.58 -3.32 -5.26
N LEU A 102 -10.52 -4.04 -4.88
CA LEU A 102 -9.80 -3.84 -3.62
C LEU A 102 -8.90 -2.59 -3.63
N ARG A 103 -8.55 -2.08 -4.81
CA ARG A 103 -7.70 -0.89 -5.00
C ARG A 103 -8.46 0.42 -4.87
N GLU A 104 -9.79 0.42 -4.91
CA GLU A 104 -10.59 1.63 -4.70
C GLU A 104 -10.46 2.07 -3.23
N ASN A 105 -9.62 3.07 -2.98
CA ASN A 105 -9.22 3.48 -1.64
C ASN A 105 -10.11 4.63 -1.12
N ASP A 106 -11.09 4.27 -0.29
CA ASP A 106 -12.07 5.19 0.31
C ASP A 106 -11.48 6.27 1.23
N VAL A 107 -10.28 6.05 1.79
CA VAL A 107 -9.68 6.99 2.75
C VAL A 107 -9.37 8.32 2.09
N LEU A 108 -8.83 8.30 0.85
CA LEU A 108 -8.54 9.51 0.08
C LEU A 108 -9.81 10.29 -0.25
N GLN A 109 -10.94 9.61 -0.48
CA GLN A 109 -12.20 10.25 -0.79
C GLN A 109 -12.76 11.05 0.40
N SER A 110 -12.66 10.49 1.61
CA SER A 110 -13.21 11.11 2.83
C SER A 110 -12.48 12.38 3.30
N GLN A 111 -11.21 12.57 2.92
CA GLN A 111 -10.36 13.69 3.35
C GLN A 111 -9.94 14.63 2.19
N LYS A 112 -10.57 14.51 1.02
CA LYS A 112 -10.22 15.26 -0.21
C LYS A 112 -10.01 16.77 -0.01
N GLN A 113 -10.76 17.38 0.90
CA GLN A 113 -10.68 18.82 1.20
C GLN A 113 -9.30 19.29 1.70
N TYR A 114 -8.46 18.39 2.21
CA TYR A 114 -7.12 18.69 2.70
C TYR A 114 -6.01 18.22 1.74
N ILE A 115 -6.37 17.58 0.62
CA ILE A 115 -5.43 16.94 -0.30
C ILE A 115 -5.37 17.77 -1.58
N ASP A 116 -4.42 18.70 -1.63
CA ASP A 116 -4.05 19.47 -2.81
C ASP A 116 -2.67 19.05 -3.35
N ALA A 117 -2.17 19.75 -4.37
CA ALA A 117 -0.87 19.44 -4.98
C ALA A 117 0.29 19.64 -3.99
N GLU A 118 0.27 20.70 -3.19
CA GLU A 118 1.32 20.98 -2.22
C GLU A 118 1.36 19.92 -1.12
N PHE A 119 0.19 19.48 -0.65
CA PHE A 119 0.07 18.37 0.28
C PHE A 119 0.69 17.10 -0.29
N LEU A 120 0.39 16.76 -1.55
CA LEU A 120 0.93 15.54 -2.19
C LEU A 120 2.44 15.60 -2.37
N ASP A 121 2.98 16.75 -2.77
CA ASP A 121 4.43 16.96 -2.88
C ASP A 121 5.14 16.81 -1.52
N ASN A 122 4.53 17.34 -0.46
CA ASN A 122 5.06 17.17 0.89
C ASN A 122 4.92 15.74 1.39
N ALA A 123 3.83 15.03 1.05
CA ALA A 123 3.70 13.62 1.35
C ALA A 123 4.80 12.80 0.65
N ASP A 124 5.16 13.11 -0.61
CA ASP A 124 6.22 12.43 -1.36
C ASP A 124 7.59 12.67 -0.74
N ARG A 125 7.82 13.89 -0.27
CA ARG A 125 9.05 14.27 0.43
C ARG A 125 9.15 13.60 1.79
N LEU A 126 8.10 13.66 2.60
CA LEU A 126 8.08 13.11 3.97
C LEU A 126 8.14 11.57 3.94
N ALA A 127 7.50 10.90 2.98
CA ALA A 127 7.56 9.44 2.86
C ALA A 127 8.99 8.88 2.67
N LYS A 128 9.95 9.71 2.24
CA LYS A 128 11.36 9.33 2.11
C LYS A 128 12.12 9.35 3.43
N LEU A 129 11.55 9.93 4.48
CA LEU A 129 12.18 9.97 5.80
C LEU A 129 12.10 8.58 6.44
N SER A 130 13.20 8.16 7.09
CA SER A 130 13.27 6.83 7.73
C SER A 130 12.18 6.63 8.78
N VAL A 131 11.77 7.70 9.47
CA VAL A 131 10.72 7.69 10.49
C VAL A 131 9.34 7.30 9.94
N PHE A 132 9.13 7.41 8.62
CA PHE A 132 7.89 7.04 7.93
C PHE A 132 8.07 5.87 6.96
N SER A 133 9.16 5.09 7.10
CA SER A 133 9.49 4.00 6.16
C SER A 133 8.74 2.68 6.43
N THR A 134 8.23 2.49 7.64
CA THR A 134 7.44 1.31 8.03
C THR A 134 6.02 1.72 8.44
N ASN A 135 5.09 0.76 8.44
CA ASN A 135 3.72 1.03 8.89
C ASN A 135 3.72 1.36 10.41
N PHE A 136 3.00 2.40 10.80
CA PHE A 136 3.05 2.94 12.17
C PHE A 136 1.67 3.23 12.77
N ASP A 137 1.63 3.41 14.08
CA ASP A 137 0.44 3.91 14.79
C ASP A 137 0.31 5.42 14.61
N THR A 138 -0.73 5.86 13.89
CA THR A 138 -0.98 7.27 13.58
C THR A 138 -1.37 8.11 14.78
N LEU A 139 -2.02 7.52 15.79
CA LEU A 139 -2.37 8.24 17.02
C LEU A 139 -1.11 8.48 17.84
N GLN A 140 -0.30 7.44 18.03
CA GLN A 140 0.99 7.55 18.70
C GLN A 140 1.89 8.56 18.00
N ALA A 141 1.99 8.50 16.67
CA ALA A 141 2.78 9.43 15.87
C ALA A 141 2.33 10.88 16.06
N TYR A 142 1.01 11.13 16.11
CA TYR A 142 0.49 12.47 16.33
C TYR A 142 0.82 13.01 17.72
N GLU A 143 0.68 12.19 18.77
CA GLU A 143 1.05 12.60 20.14
C GLU A 143 2.54 12.90 20.26
N GLU A 144 3.38 12.07 19.65
CA GLU A 144 4.83 12.26 19.64
C GLU A 144 5.22 13.51 18.83
N PHE A 145 4.59 13.77 17.69
CA PHE A 145 4.81 15.00 16.92
C PHE A 145 4.51 16.25 17.75
N LYS A 146 3.35 16.30 18.42
CA LYS A 146 3.00 17.43 19.32
C LYS A 146 4.04 17.62 20.42
N ARG A 147 4.50 16.51 21.02
CA ARG A 147 5.54 16.55 22.06
C ARG A 147 6.84 17.13 21.52
N GLN A 148 7.25 16.76 20.32
CA GLN A 148 8.49 17.26 19.70
C GLN A 148 8.37 18.75 19.31
N ALA A 149 7.25 19.16 18.73
CA ALA A 149 6.99 20.55 18.36
C ALA A 149 7.00 21.50 19.58
N ASN A 150 6.40 21.08 20.69
CA ASN A 150 6.33 21.89 21.92
C ASN A 150 7.66 22.01 22.69
N ASN A 151 8.58 21.07 22.51
CA ASN A 151 9.90 21.08 23.17
C ASN A 151 11.00 21.77 22.32
N SER A 152 10.62 22.42 21.22
CA SER A 152 11.54 23.12 20.30
C SER A 152 11.66 24.62 20.58
N LEU A 153 11.07 25.09 21.68
CA LEU A 153 11.18 26.44 22.26
C LEU A 153 12.12 26.42 23.47
#